data_AF-A0A084WV05-F1
#
_entry.id   AF-A0A084WV05-F1
#
_cell.length_a   1.000
_cell.length_b   1.000
_cell.length_c   1.000
_cell.angle_alpha   90.00
_cell.angle_beta   90.00
_cell.angle_gamma   90.00
#
_symmetry.space_group_name_H-M   'P 1'
#
loop_
_entity.id
_entity.type
_entity.pdbx_description
1 polymer ?
#
loop_
_entity_poly.entity_id
_entity_poly.type
_entity_poly.pdbx_seq_one_letter_code
_entity_poly.pdbx_strand_id
1 'polypeptide(L)'
;MAREHKGKLSLDNLLIKPVQKFPNYELIFTRLIKHTDVAHPDQKPLQEALKLVHDILIFLNCKEKEALENGQRETALRELEGVIEGMNDLVTPERAFLLFDLVSMPSGQVTRKERGFFLFNDLLVITSIKRRSGTIRKTNMTCPGSVASTLDTNKYKYLTKISLEDLEIVKCK
;
A
#
# COMPACT_ATOMS: atom_id res chain seq x y z
N MET A 1 40.93 12.15 -0.56
CA MET A 1 40.55 11.65 -1.90
C MET A 1 40.44 10.14 -1.82
N ALA A 2 39.23 9.59 -1.91
CA ALA A 2 39.03 8.14 -1.84
C ALA A 2 39.62 7.49 -3.10
N ARG A 3 40.44 6.45 -2.92
CA ARG A 3 41.06 5.70 -4.03
C ARG A 3 39.96 5.00 -4.84
N GLU A 4 39.84 5.36 -6.11
CA GLU A 4 38.95 4.71 -7.06
C GLU A 4 39.49 3.30 -7.38
N HIS A 5 38.81 2.25 -6.90
CA HIS A 5 39.21 0.86 -7.12
C HIS A 5 38.55 0.34 -8.41
N LYS A 6 39.32 0.23 -9.50
CA LYS A 6 38.90 -0.17 -10.87
C LYS A 6 38.24 -1.56 -11.03
N GLY A 7 37.97 -2.28 -9.95
CA GLY A 7 37.27 -3.58 -9.95
C GLY A 7 36.12 -3.67 -8.96
N LYS A 8 35.80 -2.59 -8.23
CA LYS A 8 34.68 -2.57 -7.28
C LYS A 8 33.46 -1.93 -7.93
N LEU A 9 32.38 -2.70 -7.99
CA LEU A 9 31.06 -2.20 -8.36
C LEU A 9 30.59 -1.17 -7.32
N SER A 10 29.86 -0.14 -7.77
CA SER A 10 29.14 0.77 -6.88
C SER A 10 28.15 0.00 -5.99
N LEU A 11 27.72 0.60 -4.89
CA LEU A 11 26.73 -0.02 -4.00
C LEU A 11 25.45 -0.38 -4.76
N ASP A 12 24.94 0.50 -5.62
CA ASP A 12 23.74 0.25 -6.44
C ASP A 12 23.91 -0.98 -7.34
N ASN A 13 25.09 -1.13 -7.95
CA ASN A 13 25.42 -2.29 -8.79
C ASN A 13 25.54 -3.59 -7.99
N LEU A 14 25.74 -3.52 -6.67
CA LEU A 14 25.71 -4.69 -5.78
C LEU A 14 24.28 -4.98 -5.30
N LEU A 15 23.51 -3.95 -4.95
CA LEU A 15 22.13 -4.07 -4.46
C LEU A 15 21.16 -4.60 -5.50
N ILE A 16 21.42 -4.37 -6.80
CA ILE A 16 20.56 -4.89 -7.88
C ILE A 16 20.78 -6.39 -8.16
N LYS A 17 21.90 -6.99 -7.72
CA LYS A 17 22.26 -8.37 -8.06
C LYS A 17 21.25 -9.43 -7.60
N PRO A 18 20.68 -9.38 -6.38
CA PRO A 18 19.69 -10.36 -5.95
C PRO A 18 18.44 -10.37 -6.83
N VAL A 19 17.95 -9.19 -7.23
CA VAL A 19 16.79 -9.04 -8.12
C VAL A 19 17.05 -9.69 -9.49
N GLN A 20 18.27 -9.54 -10.01
CA GLN A 20 18.67 -10.09 -11.32
C GLN A 20 19.00 -11.59 -11.29
N LYS A 21 19.12 -12.22 -10.10
CA LYS A 21 19.71 -13.55 -9.98
C LYS A 21 18.83 -14.65 -10.59
N PHE A 22 17.54 -14.64 -10.29
CA PHE A 22 16.59 -15.64 -10.79
C PHE A 22 16.28 -15.48 -12.30
N PRO A 23 16.11 -14.26 -12.84
CA PRO A 23 15.98 -14.08 -14.30
C PRO A 23 17.18 -14.64 -15.06
N ASN A 24 18.40 -14.47 -14.51
CA ASN A 24 19.60 -15.04 -15.11
C ASN A 24 19.59 -16.58 -15.11
N TYR A 25 19.07 -17.22 -14.06
CA TYR A 25 18.95 -18.68 -14.02
C TYR A 25 17.98 -19.21 -15.08
N GLU A 26 16.86 -18.54 -15.29
CA GLU A 26 15.90 -18.90 -16.35
C GLU A 26 16.56 -18.88 -17.73
N LEU A 27 17.36 -17.83 -18.03
CA LEU A 27 18.12 -17.73 -19.27
C LEU A 27 19.17 -18.84 -19.42
N ILE A 28 19.87 -19.18 -18.32
CA ILE A 28 20.89 -20.25 -18.31
C ILE A 28 20.23 -21.60 -18.59
N PHE A 29 19.16 -21.96 -17.87
CA PHE A 29 18.47 -23.24 -18.08
C PHE A 29 17.84 -23.33 -19.47
N THR A 30 17.21 -22.26 -19.95
CA THR A 30 16.68 -22.19 -21.32
C THR A 30 17.77 -22.45 -22.35
N ARG A 31 18.96 -21.86 -22.16
CA ARG A 31 20.09 -22.08 -23.06
C ARG A 31 20.64 -23.49 -22.97
N LEU A 32 20.73 -24.08 -21.77
CA LEU A 32 21.19 -25.46 -21.58
C LEU A 32 20.25 -26.44 -22.30
N ILE A 33 18.94 -26.37 -22.03
CA ILE A 33 17.93 -27.22 -22.69
C ILE A 33 18.01 -27.13 -24.21
N LYS A 34 18.19 -25.92 -24.77
CA LYS A 34 18.32 -25.71 -26.21
C LYS A 34 19.52 -26.43 -26.83
N HIS A 35 20.59 -26.65 -26.07
CA HIS A 35 21.84 -27.26 -26.55
C HIS A 35 22.09 -28.66 -25.98
N THR A 36 21.11 -29.24 -25.29
CA THR A 36 21.15 -30.62 -24.80
C THR A 36 20.29 -31.48 -25.73
N ASP A 37 20.82 -32.62 -26.16
CA ASP A 37 20.08 -33.57 -26.98
C ASP A 37 18.82 -34.05 -26.24
N VAL A 38 17.72 -34.21 -26.97
CA VAL A 38 16.44 -34.68 -26.43
C VAL A 38 16.57 -36.08 -25.80
N ALA A 39 17.50 -36.92 -26.29
CA ALA A 39 17.77 -38.24 -25.74
C ALA A 39 18.73 -38.23 -24.52
N HIS A 40 19.29 -37.07 -24.16
CA HIS A 40 20.23 -36.96 -23.05
C HIS A 40 19.52 -37.16 -21.69
N PRO A 41 20.11 -37.88 -20.73
CA PRO A 41 19.49 -38.11 -19.42
C PRO A 41 19.16 -36.82 -18.65
N ASP A 42 19.96 -35.76 -18.86
CA ASP A 42 19.75 -34.45 -18.20
C ASP A 42 18.62 -33.62 -18.80
N GLN A 43 18.05 -34.01 -19.94
CA GLN A 43 17.01 -33.21 -20.61
C GLN A 43 15.79 -32.99 -19.70
N LYS A 44 15.34 -34.05 -19.03
CA LYS A 44 14.19 -33.98 -18.11
C LYS A 44 14.53 -33.19 -16.83
N PRO A 45 15.64 -33.47 -16.10
CA PRO A 45 16.06 -32.64 -14.98
C PRO A 45 16.21 -31.16 -15.31
N LEU A 46 16.74 -30.80 -16.49
CA LEU A 46 16.88 -29.40 -16.90
C LEU A 46 15.53 -28.72 -17.10
N GLN A 47 14.55 -29.41 -17.69
CA GLN A 47 13.19 -28.89 -17.83
C GLN A 47 12.49 -28.68 -16.48
N GLU A 48 12.68 -29.62 -15.54
CA GLU A 48 12.16 -29.50 -14.17
C GLU A 48 12.80 -28.32 -13.43
N ALA A 49 14.12 -28.14 -13.57
CA ALA A 49 14.83 -26.99 -13.01
C ALA A 49 14.35 -25.66 -13.60
N LEU A 50 14.15 -25.58 -14.93
CA LEU A 50 13.59 -24.39 -15.58
C LEU A 50 12.20 -24.05 -15.03
N LYS A 51 11.33 -25.06 -14.91
CA LYS A 51 9.99 -24.88 -14.35
C LYS A 51 10.05 -24.34 -12.92
N LEU A 52 10.89 -24.92 -12.07
CA LEU A 52 11.05 -24.48 -10.68
C LEU A 52 11.53 -23.02 -10.60
N VAL A 53 12.50 -22.63 -11.43
CA VAL A 53 12.98 -21.24 -11.47
C VAL A 53 11.88 -20.29 -11.93
N HIS A 54 11.10 -20.69 -12.94
CA HIS A 54 9.96 -19.90 -13.42
C HIS A 54 8.89 -19.71 -12.35
N ASP A 55 8.54 -20.76 -11.61
CA ASP A 55 7.58 -20.70 -10.50
C ASP A 55 8.07 -19.75 -9.39
N ILE A 56 9.38 -19.77 -9.08
CA ILE A 56 9.99 -18.83 -8.14
C ILE A 56 9.90 -17.38 -8.64
N LEU A 57 10.14 -17.14 -9.93
CA LEU A 57 10.04 -15.80 -10.52
C LEU A 57 8.63 -15.23 -10.38
N ILE A 58 7.61 -16.03 -10.69
CA ILE A 58 6.21 -15.65 -10.51
C ILE A 58 5.93 -15.32 -9.04
N PHE A 59 6.35 -16.20 -8.13
CA PHE A 59 6.17 -16.01 -6.68
C PHE A 59 6.82 -14.70 -6.19
N LEU A 60 8.06 -14.43 -6.59
CA LEU A 60 8.79 -13.21 -6.19
C LEU A 60 8.09 -11.96 -6.72
N ASN A 61 7.65 -11.97 -7.99
CA ASN A 61 6.93 -10.86 -8.58
C ASN A 61 5.59 -10.59 -7.86
N CYS A 62 4.85 -11.65 -7.50
CA CYS A 62 3.65 -11.51 -6.68
C CYS A 62 3.95 -10.92 -5.30
N LYS A 63 5.03 -11.35 -4.65
CA LYS A 63 5.44 -10.85 -3.33
C LYS A 63 5.91 -9.40 -3.35
N GLU A 64 6.62 -8.99 -4.41
CA GLU A 64 7.00 -7.60 -4.62
C GLU A 64 5.78 -6.70 -4.78
N LYS A 65 4.83 -7.13 -5.63
CA LYS A 65 3.56 -6.41 -5.81
C LYS A 65 2.79 -6.28 -4.50
N GLU A 66 2.66 -7.37 -3.74
CA GLU A 66 1.99 -7.38 -2.43
C GLU A 66 2.68 -6.42 -1.45
N ALA A 67 4.02 -6.43 -1.39
CA ALA A 67 4.78 -5.52 -0.53
C ALA A 67 4.58 -4.05 -0.91
N LEU A 68 4.52 -3.73 -2.21
CA LEU A 68 4.24 -2.38 -2.70
C LEU A 68 2.83 -1.92 -2.32
N GLU A 69 1.82 -2.75 -2.56
CA GLU A 69 0.42 -2.47 -2.19
C GLU A 69 0.27 -2.29 -0.67
N ASN A 70 0.96 -3.11 0.12
CA ASN A 70 0.99 -2.99 1.59
C ASN A 70 1.63 -1.67 2.04
N GLY A 71 2.76 -1.27 1.43
CA GLY A 71 3.42 -0.01 1.73
C GLY A 71 2.57 1.22 1.37
N GLN A 72 1.85 1.17 0.25
CA GLN A 72 0.91 2.22 -0.14
C GLN A 72 -0.25 2.33 0.85
N ARG A 73 -0.81 1.19 1.27
CA ARG A 73 -1.88 1.14 2.28
C ARG A 73 -1.43 1.74 3.61
N GLU A 74 -0.27 1.32 4.11
CA GLU A 74 0.29 1.83 5.35
C GLU A 74 0.54 3.35 5.27
N THR A 75 1.07 3.83 4.15
CA THR A 75 1.29 5.26 3.90
C THR A 75 -0.03 6.03 3.96
N ALA A 76 -1.09 5.53 3.29
CA ALA A 76 -2.41 6.15 3.32
C ALA A 76 -3.00 6.20 4.74
N LEU A 77 -2.85 5.15 5.54
CA LEU A 77 -3.29 5.15 6.93
C LEU A 77 -2.54 6.18 7.78
N ARG A 78 -1.22 6.30 7.60
CA ARG A 78 -0.39 7.29 8.31
C ARG A 78 -0.79 8.72 7.95
N GLU A 79 -1.11 8.97 6.70
CA GLU A 79 -1.63 10.27 6.25
C GLU A 79 -2.97 10.59 6.91
N LEU A 80 -3.89 9.62 6.96
CA LEU A 80 -5.20 9.76 7.60
C LEU A 80 -5.10 9.98 9.11
N GLU A 81 -4.16 9.31 9.79
CA GLU A 81 -3.87 9.52 11.21
C GLU A 81 -3.41 10.96 11.49
N GLY A 82 -2.67 11.58 10.56
CA GLY A 82 -2.32 13.00 10.65
C GLY A 82 -3.51 13.97 10.44
N VAL A 83 -4.58 13.51 9.80
CA VAL A 83 -5.79 14.30 9.48
C VAL A 83 -6.89 14.11 10.53
N ILE A 84 -6.99 12.92 11.13
CA ILE A 84 -7.95 12.54 12.16
C ILE A 84 -7.34 12.75 13.55
N GLU A 85 -7.65 13.88 14.18
CA GLU A 85 -7.19 14.22 15.52
C GLU A 85 -7.83 13.31 16.58
N GLY A 86 -7.01 12.68 17.41
CA GLY A 86 -7.44 11.90 18.58
C GLY A 86 -7.58 10.40 18.35
N MET A 87 -7.14 9.89 17.20
CA MET A 87 -7.04 8.46 16.90
C MET A 87 -5.57 8.09 16.65
N ASN A 88 -5.03 7.12 17.39
CA ASN A 88 -3.61 6.72 17.34
C ASN A 88 -3.40 5.23 16.98
N ASP A 89 -4.49 4.53 16.67
CA ASP A 89 -4.54 3.09 16.41
C ASP A 89 -5.07 2.81 15.00
N LEU A 90 -4.90 3.77 14.09
CA LEU A 90 -5.41 3.67 12.73
C LEU A 90 -4.53 2.75 11.87
N VAL A 91 -3.21 2.84 12.01
CA VAL A 91 -2.23 2.08 11.23
C VAL A 91 -2.17 0.63 11.71
N THR A 92 -2.75 -0.28 10.95
CA THR A 92 -2.68 -1.73 11.18
C THR A 92 -2.40 -2.45 9.86
N PRO A 93 -1.71 -3.61 9.86
CA PRO A 93 -1.26 -4.27 8.62
C PRO A 93 -2.39 -4.61 7.64
N GLU A 94 -3.53 -5.02 8.18
CA GLU A 94 -4.67 -5.53 7.42
C GLU A 94 -5.70 -4.44 7.06
N ARG A 95 -5.60 -3.26 7.67
CA ARG A 95 -6.59 -2.19 7.46
C ARG A 95 -6.34 -1.44 6.15
N ALA A 96 -7.37 -1.33 5.32
CA ALA A 96 -7.35 -0.55 4.09
C ALA A 96 -8.38 0.58 4.17
N PHE A 97 -7.97 1.80 3.82
CA PHE A 97 -8.91 2.88 3.59
C PHE A 97 -9.67 2.64 2.29
N LEU A 98 -11.00 2.76 2.33
CA LEU A 98 -11.87 2.51 1.18
C LEU A 98 -12.49 3.80 0.67
N LEU A 99 -13.12 4.57 1.55
CA LEU A 99 -13.93 5.73 1.16
C LEU A 99 -13.98 6.79 2.25
N PHE A 100 -14.09 8.05 1.84
CA PHE A 100 -14.46 9.15 2.70
C PHE A 100 -15.68 9.88 2.14
N ASP A 101 -16.59 10.29 3.03
CA ASP A 101 -17.72 11.15 2.67
C ASP A 101 -18.14 12.08 3.82
N LEU A 102 -18.82 13.18 3.47
CA LEU A 102 -19.40 14.15 4.39
C LEU A 102 -20.90 13.90 4.56
N VAL A 103 -21.28 13.46 5.75
CA VAL A 103 -22.66 13.06 6.04
C VAL A 103 -23.34 14.07 6.97
N SER A 104 -24.52 14.54 6.58
CA SER A 104 -25.36 15.40 7.41
C SER A 104 -26.21 14.56 8.37
N MET A 105 -25.83 14.55 9.64
CA MET A 105 -26.53 13.78 10.67
C MET A 105 -27.60 14.63 11.37
N PRO A 106 -28.80 14.09 11.62
CA PRO A 106 -29.74 14.71 12.54
C PRO A 106 -29.06 14.86 13.90
N SER A 107 -29.12 16.06 14.48
CA SER A 107 -28.79 16.22 15.89
C SER A 107 -30.10 16.41 16.65
N GLY A 108 -30.17 16.06 17.93
CA GLY A 108 -31.36 16.31 18.77
C GLY A 108 -31.74 17.79 18.94
N GLN A 109 -31.13 18.68 18.16
CA GLN A 109 -31.39 20.11 18.05
C GLN A 109 -31.89 20.44 16.63
N VAL A 110 -32.45 21.63 16.44
CA VAL A 110 -32.99 22.12 15.17
C VAL A 110 -31.96 22.08 14.01
N THR A 111 -30.67 22.06 14.31
CA THR A 111 -29.60 22.05 13.31
C THR A 111 -29.04 20.64 13.06
N ARG A 112 -28.95 20.26 11.78
CA ARG A 112 -28.19 19.08 11.34
C ARG A 112 -26.69 19.35 11.53
N LYS A 113 -25.94 18.31 11.90
CA LYS A 113 -24.49 18.41 12.09
C LYS A 113 -23.77 17.60 11.01
N GLU A 114 -22.85 18.26 10.32
CA GLU A 114 -21.97 17.63 9.33
C GLU A 114 -20.91 16.76 10.02
N ARG A 115 -20.63 15.58 9.46
CA ARG A 115 -19.71 14.57 10.00
C ARG A 115 -18.86 14.01 8.88
N GLY A 116 -17.57 13.81 9.14
CA GLY A 116 -16.70 13.06 8.22
C GLY A 116 -16.78 11.58 8.54
N PHE A 117 -17.12 10.78 7.53
CA PHE A 117 -17.19 9.32 7.60
C PHE A 117 -15.98 8.77 6.86
N PHE A 118 -15.14 8.00 7.56
CA PHE A 118 -13.99 7.31 6.98
C PHE A 118 -14.26 5.82 7.05
N LEU A 119 -14.49 5.21 5.89
CA LEU A 119 -14.75 3.79 5.76
C LEU A 119 -13.43 3.05 5.50
N PHE A 120 -13.18 2.07 6.35
CA PHE A 120 -12.10 1.09 6.20
C PHE A 120 -12.71 -0.28 5.91
N ASN A 121 -11.88 -1.27 5.59
CA ASN A 121 -12.32 -2.64 5.34
C ASN A 121 -12.79 -3.40 6.59
N ASP A 122 -12.48 -2.90 7.79
CA ASP A 122 -12.81 -3.52 9.08
C ASP A 122 -13.68 -2.64 9.98
N LEU A 123 -13.67 -1.32 9.79
CA LEU A 123 -14.44 -0.38 10.62
C LEU A 123 -14.85 0.90 9.89
N LEU A 124 -15.84 1.59 10.47
CA LEU A 124 -16.26 2.94 10.10
C LEU A 124 -15.85 3.92 11.20
N VAL A 125 -15.09 4.96 10.87
CA VAL A 125 -14.75 6.07 11.77
C VAL A 125 -15.63 7.27 11.49
N ILE A 126 -16.24 7.82 12.55
CA ILE A 126 -17.06 9.02 12.49
C ILE A 126 -16.34 10.15 13.20
N THR A 127 -16.27 11.30 12.54
CA THR A 127 -15.54 12.48 13.03
C THR A 127 -16.40 13.73 13.01
N SER A 128 -16.07 14.69 13.87
CA SER A 128 -16.56 16.07 13.77
C SER A 128 -15.61 16.90 12.93
N ILE A 129 -16.15 17.85 12.17
CA ILE A 129 -15.37 18.67 11.25
C ILE A 129 -15.01 19.97 11.93
N LYS A 130 -13.71 20.26 12.01
CA LYS A 130 -13.19 21.56 12.44
C LYS A 130 -12.73 22.32 11.19
N ARG A 131 -13.58 23.23 10.72
CA ARG A 131 -13.23 24.12 9.61
C ARG A 131 -12.10 25.04 10.04
N ARG A 132 -11.02 25.13 9.25
CA ARG A 132 -9.97 26.13 9.49
C ARG A 132 -10.53 27.51 9.11
N SER A 133 -10.67 28.40 10.09
CA SER A 133 -10.86 29.83 9.82
C SER A 133 -9.54 30.41 9.28
N GLY A 134 -9.62 31.25 8.25
CA GLY A 134 -8.52 31.62 7.38
C GLY A 134 -7.26 32.17 8.07
N THR A 135 -6.11 31.58 7.75
CA THR A 135 -4.80 32.24 7.71
C THR A 135 -3.87 31.44 6.76
N ILE A 136 -3.00 32.16 6.06
CA ILE A 136 -2.12 31.73 4.95
C ILE A 136 -1.24 30.51 5.31
N ARG A 137 -1.08 29.59 4.35
CA ARG A 137 -0.63 28.19 4.52
C ARG A 137 0.89 28.05 4.76
N LYS A 138 1.27 27.21 5.72
CA LYS A 138 2.37 26.25 5.52
C LYS A 138 1.76 25.04 4.84
N THR A 139 2.04 24.85 3.56
CA THR A 139 1.71 23.62 2.84
C THR A 139 2.61 22.52 3.40
N ASN A 140 2.09 21.63 4.24
CA ASN A 140 2.72 20.32 4.35
C ASN A 140 2.72 19.75 2.94
N MET A 141 3.89 19.42 2.41
CA MET A 141 4.06 18.90 1.06
C MET A 141 3.24 17.61 0.91
N THR A 142 2.03 17.73 0.41
CA THR A 142 1.22 16.59 0.00
C THR A 142 1.69 16.16 -1.37
N CYS A 143 2.21 14.94 -1.47
CA CYS A 143 2.54 14.32 -2.74
C CYS A 143 1.28 14.22 -3.61
N PRO A 144 1.34 14.54 -4.91
CA PRO A 144 0.22 14.31 -5.83
C PRO A 144 -0.21 12.83 -5.76
N GLY A 145 -1.51 12.57 -5.52
CA GLY A 145 -2.06 11.21 -5.38
C GLY A 145 -2.22 10.70 -3.94
N SER A 146 -1.87 11.49 -2.93
CA SER A 146 -2.09 11.17 -1.50
C SER A 146 -3.58 11.20 -1.12
N VAL A 147 -4.04 10.31 -0.24
CA VAL A 147 -5.43 10.31 0.29
C VAL A 147 -5.73 11.57 1.10
N ALA A 148 -4.72 12.21 1.68
CA ALA A 148 -4.88 13.49 2.35
C ALA A 148 -5.18 14.64 1.35
N SER A 149 -4.81 14.49 0.07
CA SER A 149 -5.04 15.52 -0.93
C SER A 149 -6.51 15.58 -1.42
N THR A 150 -7.26 14.48 -1.30
CA THR A 150 -8.70 14.43 -1.59
C THR A 150 -9.57 14.96 -0.45
N LEU A 151 -9.00 15.12 0.74
CA LEU A 151 -9.69 15.68 1.89
C LEU A 151 -9.58 17.21 1.85
N ASP A 152 -10.68 17.91 2.14
CA ASP A 152 -10.64 19.35 2.37
C ASP A 152 -9.59 19.69 3.43
N THR A 153 -9.02 20.90 3.41
CA THR A 153 -8.04 21.40 4.41
C THR A 153 -8.55 21.45 5.86
N ASN A 154 -9.73 20.91 6.10
CA ASN A 154 -10.37 20.71 7.39
C ASN A 154 -9.58 19.70 8.23
N LYS A 155 -9.71 19.84 9.56
CA LYS A 155 -9.27 18.82 10.50
C LYS A 155 -10.48 18.04 10.99
N TYR A 156 -10.30 16.75 11.23
CA TYR A 156 -11.37 15.87 11.65
C TYR A 156 -11.09 15.39 13.06
N LYS A 157 -11.92 15.78 14.03
CA LYS A 157 -11.77 15.32 15.40
C LYS A 157 -12.55 14.03 15.58
N TYR A 158 -11.84 12.97 15.98
CA TYR A 158 -12.40 11.65 16.26
C TYR A 158 -13.59 11.75 17.23
N LEU A 159 -14.68 11.06 16.90
CA LEU A 159 -15.85 10.91 17.78
C LEU A 159 -16.01 9.46 18.22
N THR A 160 -16.11 8.55 17.25
CA THR A 160 -16.31 7.12 17.51
C THR A 160 -15.86 6.28 16.31
N LYS A 161 -15.66 4.99 16.54
CA LYS A 161 -15.48 3.96 15.52
C LYS A 161 -16.46 2.82 15.76
N ILE A 162 -16.91 2.20 14.69
CA ILE A 162 -17.86 1.09 14.71
C ILE A 162 -17.26 -0.03 13.87
N SER A 163 -17.13 -1.25 14.41
CA SER A 163 -16.72 -2.41 13.62
C SER A 163 -17.74 -2.65 12.50
N LEU A 164 -17.29 -3.05 11.31
CA LEU A 164 -18.23 -3.40 10.25
C LEU A 164 -19.08 -4.64 10.61
N GLU A 165 -18.60 -5.48 11.52
CA GLU A 165 -19.36 -6.61 12.05
C GLU A 165 -20.57 -6.16 12.88
N ASP A 166 -20.49 -4.97 13.49
CA ASP A 166 -21.55 -4.38 14.33
C ASP A 166 -22.41 -3.36 13.56
N LEU A 167 -22.21 -3.22 12.25
CA LEU A 167 -22.87 -2.19 11.43
C LEU A 167 -24.04 -2.76 10.62
N GLU A 168 -25.25 -2.33 10.93
CA GLU A 168 -26.46 -2.66 10.16
C GLU A 168 -26.96 -1.47 9.34
N ILE A 169 -27.23 -1.69 8.05
CA ILE A 169 -27.81 -0.68 7.15
C ILE A 169 -29.33 -0.85 7.11
N VAL A 170 -30.04 0.05 7.77
CA VAL A 170 -31.51 0.10 7.73
C VAL A 170 -31.95 1.14 6.71
N LYS A 171 -32.72 0.73 5.69
CA LYS A 171 -33.37 1.67 4.77
C LYS A 171 -34.51 2.39 5.52
N CYS A 172 -34.56 3.71 5.46
CA CYS A 172 -35.75 4.44 5.88
C CYS A 172 -36.95 3.97 5.05
N LYS A 173 -38.04 3.64 5.76
CA LYS A 173 -39.35 3.38 5.15
C LYS A 173 -39.91 4.63 4.50
#